data_AF-A0A519QF92-F1
#
_entry.id   AF-A0A519QF92-F1
#
_cell.length_a   1.000
_cell.length_b   1.000
_cell.length_c   1.000
_cell.angle_alpha   90.00
_cell.angle_beta   90.00
_cell.angle_gamma   90.00
#
_symmetry.space_group_name_H-M   'P 1'
#
loop_
_entity.id
_entity.type
_entity.pdbx_description
1 polymer ?
#
loop_
_entity_poly.entity_id
_entity_poly.type
_entity_poly.pdbx_seq_one_letter_code
_entity_poly.pdbx_strand_id
1 'polypeptide(L)'
;MTLQQGLAFGLVGLTIVAFVWGRFRYDLIACVALVLGLLIGVIPAEAAFDGFRNDVTVIIAAALVVSAAFARSGIVELAMKRILPLLKTERSQTPVMTVA
;
A
#
# COMPACT_ATOMS: atom_id res chain seq x y z
N MET A 1 23.12 5.87 23.29
CA MET A 1 22.45 4.92 22.38
C MET A 1 22.60 3.54 22.98
N THR A 2 21.51 2.90 23.40
CA THR A 2 21.61 1.48 23.75
C THR A 2 21.90 0.69 22.46
N LEU A 3 22.64 -0.41 22.56
CA LEU A 3 22.98 -1.23 21.40
C LEU A 3 21.72 -1.62 20.61
N GLN A 4 20.63 -1.91 21.33
CA GLN A 4 19.33 -2.26 20.77
C GLN A 4 18.67 -1.13 19.98
N GLN A 5 18.75 0.12 20.47
CA GLN A 5 18.27 1.29 19.73
C GLN A 5 19.07 1.52 18.46
N GLY A 6 20.41 1.38 18.53
CA GLY A 6 21.28 1.50 17.35
C GLY A 6 20.94 0.48 16.26
N LEU A 7 20.70 -0.77 16.65
CA LEU A 7 20.29 -1.84 15.74
C LEU A 7 18.92 -1.57 15.13
N ALA A 8 17.95 -1.06 15.91
CA ALA A 8 16.64 -0.68 15.40
C ALA A 8 16.71 0.45 14.38
N PHE A 9 17.43 1.53 14.67
CA PHE A 9 17.63 2.62 13.71
C PHE A 9 18.39 2.17 12.47
N GLY A 10 19.39 1.30 12.62
CA GLY A 10 20.11 0.70 11.50
C GLY A 10 19.20 -0.12 10.59
N LEU A 11 18.33 -0.95 11.17
CA LEU A 11 17.36 -1.76 10.43
C LEU A 11 16.38 -0.88 9.63
N VAL A 12 15.83 0.15 10.27
CA VAL A 12 14.89 1.11 9.64
C VAL A 12 15.59 1.90 8.54
N GLY A 13 16.79 2.42 8.80
CA GLY A 13 17.57 3.15 7.80
C GLY A 13 17.88 2.29 6.58
N LEU A 14 18.31 1.04 6.80
CA LEU A 14 18.61 0.10 5.72
C LEU A 14 17.38 -0.25 4.89
N THR A 15 16.22 -0.46 5.52
CA THR A 15 14.96 -0.71 4.81
C THR A 15 14.52 0.46 3.96
N ILE A 16 14.61 1.68 4.49
CA ILE A 16 14.24 2.89 3.74
C ILE A 16 15.16 3.04 2.52
N VAL A 17 16.47 2.91 2.68
CA VAL A 17 17.42 2.99 1.56
C VAL A 17 17.12 1.91 0.51
N ALA A 18 16.82 0.68 0.96
CA ALA A 18 16.46 -0.41 0.05
C ALA A 18 15.16 -0.12 -0.73
N PHE A 19 14.14 0.47 -0.09
CA PHE A 19 12.91 0.89 -0.76
C PHE A 19 13.14 2.00 -1.79
N VAL A 20 13.99 2.97 -1.48
CA VAL A 20 14.31 4.08 -2.39
C VAL A 20 15.11 3.59 -3.61
N TRP A 21 16.00 2.60 -3.44
CA TRP A 21 16.82 2.07 -4.53
C TRP A 21 15.99 1.43 -5.65
N GLY A 22 14.77 0.97 -5.36
CA GLY A 22 13.78 0.52 -6.36
C GLY A 22 14.18 -0.69 -7.22
N ARG A 23 15.35 -1.30 -6.98
CA ARG A 23 15.86 -2.43 -7.78
C ARG A 23 15.21 -3.76 -7.41
N PHE A 24 14.79 -3.92 -6.16
CA PHE A 24 14.12 -5.12 -5.68
C PHE A 24 12.63 -4.85 -5.47
N ARG A 25 11.81 -5.90 -5.60
CA ARG A 25 10.39 -5.82 -5.28
C ARG A 25 10.22 -5.36 -3.82
N TYR A 26 9.32 -4.40 -3.60
CA TYR A 26 9.02 -3.87 -2.27
C TYR A 26 8.63 -4.98 -1.28
N ASP A 27 7.84 -5.97 -1.72
CA ASP A 27 7.45 -7.12 -0.90
C ASP A 27 8.67 -7.92 -0.42
N LEU A 28 9.65 -8.14 -1.30
CA LEU A 28 10.85 -8.90 -0.98
C LEU A 28 11.71 -8.17 0.05
N ILE A 29 11.88 -6.86 -0.11
CA ILE A 29 12.61 -6.02 0.85
C ILE A 29 11.93 -6.08 2.22
N ALA A 30 10.59 -5.99 2.27
CA ALA A 30 9.83 -6.06 3.51
C ALA A 30 9.99 -7.42 4.21
N CYS A 31 9.89 -8.53 3.48
CA CYS A 31 10.10 -9.86 4.04
C CYS A 31 11.53 -10.04 4.60
N VAL A 32 12.55 -9.62 3.86
CA VAL A 32 13.96 -9.72 4.29
C VAL A 32 14.20 -8.87 5.53
N ALA A 33 13.64 -7.67 5.60
CA ALA A 33 13.76 -6.79 6.75
C ALA A 33 13.13 -7.36 8.01
N LEU A 34 11.95 -7.96 7.90
CA LEU A 34 11.29 -8.62 9.02
C LEU A 34 12.14 -9.79 9.54
N VAL A 35 12.68 -10.62 8.64
CA VAL A 35 13.58 -11.72 9.00
C VAL A 35 14.85 -11.21 9.69
N LEU A 36 15.49 -10.17 9.14
CA LEU A 36 16.68 -9.57 9.74
C LEU A 36 16.38 -8.97 11.13
N GLY A 37 15.24 -8.29 11.29
CA GLY A 37 14.82 -7.75 12.58
C GLY A 37 14.60 -8.82 13.66
N LEU A 38 14.10 -10.00 13.26
CA LEU A 38 13.99 -11.17 14.13
C LEU A 38 15.35 -11.76 14.48
N LEU A 39 16.22 -11.95 13.48
CA LEU A 39 17.55 -12.55 13.68
C LEU A 39 18.46 -11.69 14.58
N ILE A 40 18.35 -10.37 14.48
CA ILE A 40 19.11 -9.42 15.31
C ILE A 40 18.49 -9.32 16.73
N GLY A 41 17.29 -9.86 16.95
CA GLY A 41 16.60 -9.82 18.25
C GLY A 41 16.02 -8.44 18.60
N VAL A 42 15.91 -7.55 17.62
CA VAL A 42 15.26 -6.23 17.79
C VAL A 42 13.75 -6.39 17.91
N ILE A 43 13.19 -7.35 17.18
CA ILE A 43 11.75 -7.66 17.15
C ILE A 43 11.53 -9.03 17.82
N PRO A 44 10.75 -9.12 18.90
CA PRO A 44 10.38 -10.40 19.50
C PRO A 44 9.53 -11.22 18.52
N ALA A 45 9.77 -12.53 18.46
CA ALA A 45 9.12 -13.43 17.49
C ALA A 45 7.59 -13.43 17.59
N GLU A 46 7.08 -13.24 18.81
CA GLU A 46 5.65 -13.17 19.12
C GLU A 46 4.99 -11.92 18.52
N ALA A 47 5.75 -10.82 18.41
CA ALA A 47 5.27 -9.53 17.90
C ALA A 47 5.57 -9.30 16.41
N ALA A 48 6.27 -10.24 15.75
CA ALA A 48 6.71 -10.10 14.36
C ALA A 48 5.56 -9.80 13.38
N PHE A 49 4.38 -10.36 13.64
CA PHE A 49 3.20 -10.25 12.78
C PHE A 49 2.16 -9.26 13.29
N ASP A 50 2.42 -8.52 14.37
CA ASP A 50 1.45 -7.57 14.92
C ASP A 50 1.10 -6.46 13.94
N GLY A 51 2.03 -6.09 13.03
CA GLY A 51 1.76 -5.16 11.94
C GLY A 51 0.66 -5.64 10.97
N PHE A 52 0.50 -6.94 10.76
CA PHE A 52 -0.56 -7.50 9.91
C PHE A 52 -1.93 -7.50 10.60
N ARG A 53 -1.96 -7.51 11.93
CA ARG A 53 -3.19 -7.40 12.73
C ARG A 53 -3.62 -5.96 12.98
N ASN A 54 -2.86 -4.98 12.50
CA ASN A 54 -3.19 -3.59 12.66
C ASN A 54 -4.44 -3.23 11.84
N ASP A 55 -5.38 -2.51 12.48
CA ASP A 55 -6.63 -2.07 11.83
C ASP A 55 -6.37 -1.32 10.51
N VAL A 56 -5.30 -0.52 10.44
CA VAL A 56 -4.92 0.20 9.23
C VAL A 56 -4.61 -0.75 8.07
N THR A 57 -3.88 -1.84 8.33
CA THR A 57 -3.55 -2.84 7.31
C THR A 57 -4.81 -3.51 6.77
N VAL A 58 -5.76 -3.85 7.66
CA VAL A 58 -7.05 -4.45 7.28
C VAL A 58 -7.88 -3.47 6.44
N ILE A 59 -7.92 -2.19 6.82
CA ILE A 59 -8.63 -1.15 6.07
C ILE A 59 -8.07 -1.01 4.65
N ILE A 60 -6.75 -0.98 4.49
CA ILE A 60 -6.12 -0.89 3.16
C ILE A 60 -6.46 -2.13 2.31
N ALA A 61 -6.37 -3.33 2.89
CA ALA A 61 -6.72 -4.57 2.20
C ALA A 61 -8.19 -4.55 1.73
N ALA A 62 -9.11 -4.16 2.60
CA ALA A 62 -10.53 -4.02 2.26
C ALA A 62 -10.75 -2.96 1.16
N ALA A 63 -10.07 -1.81 1.23
CA ALA A 63 -10.15 -0.76 0.23
C ALA A 63 -9.69 -1.24 -1.16
N LEU A 64 -8.61 -2.02 -1.23
CA LEU A 64 -8.13 -2.62 -2.48
C LEU A 64 -9.16 -3.61 -3.05
N VAL A 65 -9.78 -4.45 -2.21
CA VAL A 65 -10.83 -5.38 -2.63
C VAL A 65 -12.07 -4.63 -3.15
N VAL A 66 -12.52 -3.60 -2.44
CA VAL A 66 -13.65 -2.76 -2.86
C VAL A 66 -13.34 -2.01 -4.17
N SER A 67 -12.12 -1.49 -4.32
CA SER A 67 -11.68 -0.84 -5.56
C SER A 67 -11.74 -1.80 -6.75
N ALA A 68 -11.26 -3.03 -6.59
CA ALA A 68 -11.36 -4.06 -7.61
C ALA A 68 -12.81 -4.47 -7.91
N ALA A 69 -13.68 -4.52 -6.88
CA ALA A 69 -15.09 -4.82 -7.05
C ALA A 69 -15.82 -3.72 -7.85
N PHE A 70 -15.54 -2.45 -7.59
CA PHE A 70 -16.09 -1.33 -8.36
C PHE A 70 -15.61 -1.34 -9.81
N ALA A 71 -14.32 -1.59 -10.04
CA ALA A 71 -13.77 -1.69 -11.40
C ALA A 71 -14.39 -2.87 -12.20
N ARG A 72 -14.67 -4.00 -11.54
CA ARG A 72 -15.23 -5.19 -12.22
C ARG A 72 -16.75 -5.18 -12.37
N SER A 73 -17.46 -4.46 -11.51
CA SER A 73 -18.94 -4.43 -11.50
C SER A 73 -19.56 -3.46 -12.49
N GLY A 74 -18.78 -2.60 -13.13
CA GLY A 74 -19.31 -1.59 -14.06
C GLY A 74 -20.09 -0.47 -13.37
N ILE A 75 -20.10 -0.43 -12.03
CA ILE A 75 -20.80 0.60 -11.24
C ILE A 75 -20.22 1.98 -11.53
N VAL A 76 -18.91 2.06 -11.77
CA VAL A 76 -18.23 3.32 -12.12
C VAL A 76 -18.78 3.85 -13.45
N GLU A 77 -18.92 3.01 -14.46
CA GLU A 77 -19.50 3.36 -15.76
C GLU A 77 -20.99 3.75 -15.64
N LEU A 78 -21.76 3.06 -14.79
CA LEU A 78 -23.17 3.39 -14.55
C LEU A 78 -23.31 4.75 -13.85
N ALA A 79 -22.49 5.01 -12.82
CA ALA A 79 -22.45 6.28 -12.12
C ALA A 79 -22.03 7.41 -13.06
N MET A 80 -20.99 7.20 -13.86
CA MET A 80 -20.55 8.16 -14.87
C MET A 80 -21.65 8.47 -15.89
N LYS A 81 -22.37 7.46 -16.41
CA LYS A 81 -23.52 7.67 -17.32
C LYS A 81 -24.63 8.52 -16.72
N ARG A 82 -24.84 8.47 -15.40
CA ARG A 82 -25.84 9.30 -14.70
C ARG A 82 -25.34 10.73 -14.46
N ILE A 83 -24.04 10.91 -14.23
CA ILE A 83 -23.42 12.22 -13.94
C ILE A 83 -23.11 13.01 -15.23
N LEU A 84 -22.76 12.32 -16.32
CA LEU A 84 -22.53 12.88 -17.66
C LEU A 84 -23.58 13.88 -18.16
N PRO A 85 -24.90 13.60 -18.09
CA PRO A 85 -25.93 14.55 -18.53
C PRO A 85 -26.03 15.82 -17.67
N LEU A 86 -25.40 15.85 -16.49
CA LEU A 86 -25.31 17.04 -15.62
C LEU A 86 -24.10 17.93 -15.97
N LEU A 87 -23.14 17.42 -16.75
CA LEU A 87 -21.92 18.13 -17.17
C LEU A 87 -22.11 18.70 -18.58
N LYS A 88 -22.57 19.95 -18.66
CA LYS A 88 -22.88 20.66 -19.92
C LYS A 88 -21.68 21.35 -20.61
N THR A 89 -20.46 21.24 -20.07
CA THR A 89 -19.30 22.03 -20.53
C THR A 89 -18.25 21.14 -21.21
N GLU A 90 -17.84 21.51 -22.43
CA GLU A 90 -17.02 20.72 -23.35
C GLU A 90 -15.63 20.28 -22.81
N ARG A 91 -15.02 21.05 -21.90
CA ARG A 91 -13.76 20.65 -21.23
C ARG A 91 -13.89 19.46 -20.28
N SER A 92 -15.11 19.09 -19.88
CA SER A 92 -15.36 17.97 -18.97
C SER A 92 -15.63 16.64 -19.70
N GLN A 93 -15.67 16.63 -21.04
CA GLN A 93 -15.96 15.43 -21.83
C GLN A 93 -14.70 14.62 -22.18
N THR A 94 -13.52 15.23 -22.18
CA THR A 94 -12.24 14.56 -22.48
C THR A 94 -11.83 13.45 -21.51
N PRO A 95 -12.10 13.51 -20.18
CA PRO A 95 -11.81 12.39 -19.28
C PRO A 95 -12.68 11.16 -19.56
N VAL A 96 -13.87 11.36 -20.13
CA VAL A 96 -14.86 10.28 -20.33
C VAL A 96 -14.49 9.40 -21.51
N MET A 97 -13.86 9.95 -22.56
CA MET A 97 -13.45 9.17 -23.73
C MET A 97 -12.19 8.33 -23.51
N THR A 98 -11.40 8.61 -22.46
CA THR A 98 -10.21 7.80 -22.12
C THR A 98 -10.56 6.58 -21.25
N VAL A 99 -11.74 6.59 -20.63
CA VAL A 99 -12.24 5.50 -19.78
C VAL A 99 -13.16 4.53 -20.54
N ALA A 100 -13.69 4.94 -21.70
CA ALA A 100 -14.50 4.11 -22.61
C ALA A 100 -13.62 3.25 -23.53
#